data_AF-A0A7S1CAC3-F1
#
_entry.id   AF-A0A7S1CAC3-F1
#
_cell.length_a   1.000
_cell.length_b   1.000
_cell.length_c   1.000
_cell.angle_alpha   90.00
_cell.angle_beta   90.00
_cell.angle_gamma   90.00
#
_symmetry.space_group_name_H-M   'P 1'
#
loop_
_entity.id
_entity.type
_entity.pdbx_description
1 polymer ?
#
loop_
_entity_poly.entity_id
_entity_poly.type
_entity_poly.pdbx_seq_one_letter_code
_entity_poly.pdbx_strand_id
1 'polypeptide(L)'
;AGAAAAARGVLLGHNEDSGITDFGRTSWIVGTPSDGTPAYAAYTYAGQLSSGAFAFNAHGVFFTTNALFPTAATIDTARGVPRDFLHRHILAATSVDDAVARACGTRVGSGFSLNVGAFNGTDAYNVELSPTTCTKQAVTAAYVHANNYQHSPGVASYNDTSAWHRTQRAAQLPTPRDVQGVFTILGDQGDRAWPIYRDHTPPDDGITIITALFDSAARTLTLYPNNPLSSPPFASFTWPDYLTVADPLRPHAREAGDL
;
A
#
# COMPACT_ATOMS: atom_id res chain seq x y z
N ALA A 1 22.64 -7.94 32.11
CA ALA A 1 22.12 -6.83 31.27
C ALA A 1 21.16 -7.44 30.27
N GLY A 2 19.86 -7.23 30.46
CA GLY A 2 18.84 -7.81 29.58
C GLY A 2 18.88 -7.14 28.22
N ALA A 3 19.07 -7.93 27.17
CA ALA A 3 18.74 -7.48 25.83
C ALA A 3 17.25 -7.15 25.84
N ALA A 4 16.89 -5.88 25.69
CA ALA A 4 15.52 -5.49 25.43
C ALA A 4 15.06 -6.30 24.22
N ALA A 5 14.05 -7.16 24.40
CA ALA A 5 13.41 -7.80 23.27
C ALA A 5 12.96 -6.67 22.34
N ALA A 6 13.50 -6.63 21.11
CA ALA A 6 13.05 -5.69 20.10
C ALA A 6 11.53 -5.78 20.05
N ALA A 7 10.84 -4.66 20.30
CA ALA A 7 9.40 -4.63 20.29
C ALA A 7 8.93 -5.19 18.94
N ARG A 8 8.15 -6.29 18.97
CA ARG A 8 7.57 -6.90 17.77
C ARG A 8 6.60 -5.90 17.17
N GLY A 9 7.01 -5.21 16.11
CA GLY A 9 6.18 -4.30 15.34
C GLY A 9 5.83 -4.88 13.97
N VAL A 10 4.95 -4.19 13.26
CA VAL A 10 4.60 -4.44 11.86
C VAL A 10 5.51 -3.58 10.99
N LEU A 11 6.21 -4.22 10.05
CA LEU A 11 6.84 -3.56 8.91
C LEU A 11 5.98 -3.84 7.69
N LEU A 12 5.48 -2.78 7.05
CA LEU A 12 4.71 -2.88 5.83
C LEU A 12 5.33 -1.96 4.78
N GLY A 13 5.95 -2.56 3.77
CA GLY A 13 6.45 -1.85 2.60
C GLY A 13 5.51 -1.99 1.41
N HIS A 14 5.41 -0.95 0.58
CA HIS A 14 4.54 -0.92 -0.61
C HIS A 14 5.21 -0.15 -1.75
N ASN A 15 5.30 -0.78 -2.93
CA ASN A 15 5.54 -0.06 -4.17
C ASN A 15 4.20 0.34 -4.76
N GLU A 16 4.01 1.62 -5.01
CA GLU A 16 2.90 2.06 -5.85
C GLU A 16 3.38 2.11 -7.29
N ASP A 17 2.71 1.34 -8.14
CA ASP A 17 2.99 1.23 -9.56
C ASP A 17 1.85 1.85 -10.37
N SER A 18 2.18 2.63 -11.38
CA SER A 18 1.20 3.12 -12.36
C SER A 18 1.83 3.26 -13.75
N GLY A 19 1.08 3.77 -14.72
CA GLY A 19 1.62 4.21 -16.00
C GLY A 19 2.46 5.48 -15.85
N ILE A 20 3.40 5.68 -16.79
CA ILE A 20 4.33 6.82 -16.79
C ILE A 20 3.64 8.19 -16.73
N THR A 21 2.38 8.28 -17.18
CA THR A 21 1.61 9.52 -17.19
C THR A 21 1.19 10.01 -15.81
N ASP A 22 1.17 9.14 -14.80
CA ASP A 22 0.83 9.51 -13.42
C ASP A 22 2.04 9.96 -12.61
N PHE A 23 3.24 9.76 -13.16
CA PHE A 23 4.48 10.20 -12.54
C PHE A 23 4.48 11.72 -12.32
N GLY A 24 4.76 12.15 -11.10
CA GLY A 24 4.71 13.57 -10.72
C GLY A 24 3.29 14.17 -10.65
N ARG A 25 2.24 13.35 -10.76
CA ARG A 25 0.82 13.77 -10.65
C ARG A 25 0.16 13.21 -9.40
N THR A 26 0.92 13.16 -8.32
CA THR A 26 0.50 12.61 -7.04
C THR A 26 0.90 13.55 -5.92
N SER A 27 0.11 13.54 -4.85
CA SER A 27 0.31 14.42 -3.68
C SER A 27 0.21 13.62 -2.41
N TRP A 28 1.00 14.02 -1.42
CA TRP A 28 0.76 13.66 -0.03
C TRP A 28 -0.22 14.66 0.59
N ILE A 29 -1.40 14.20 0.97
CA ILE A 29 -2.48 15.05 1.51
C ILE A 29 -2.67 14.75 2.98
N VAL A 30 -2.56 15.78 3.82
CA VAL A 30 -2.98 15.76 5.21
C VAL A 30 -4.35 16.42 5.32
N GLY A 31 -5.36 15.68 5.76
CA GLY A 31 -6.71 16.18 5.92
C GLY A 31 -7.13 16.24 7.38
N THR A 32 -7.73 17.36 7.78
CA THR A 32 -8.35 17.57 9.11
C THR A 32 -9.83 17.90 8.92
N PRO A 33 -10.70 16.89 8.77
CA PRO A 33 -12.13 17.10 8.56
C PRO A 33 -12.79 17.85 9.74
N SER A 34 -13.73 18.74 9.43
CA SER A 34 -14.50 19.49 10.45
C SER A 34 -15.72 18.73 10.96
N ASP A 35 -16.04 17.58 10.39
CA ASP A 35 -17.21 16.75 10.69
C ASP A 35 -16.99 15.77 11.85
N GLY A 36 -15.87 15.90 12.56
CA GLY A 36 -15.47 15.03 13.67
C GLY A 36 -14.87 13.70 13.22
N THR A 37 -14.74 13.44 11.90
CA THR A 37 -13.98 12.28 11.44
C THR A 37 -12.48 12.47 11.70
N PRO A 38 -11.72 11.38 11.95
CA PRO A 38 -10.30 11.46 12.24
C PRO A 38 -9.52 12.21 11.16
N ALA A 39 -8.57 13.03 11.61
CA ALA A 39 -7.53 13.55 10.73
C ALA A 39 -6.77 12.38 10.09
N TYR A 40 -6.21 12.60 8.91
CA TYR A 40 -5.57 11.55 8.14
C TYR A 40 -4.46 12.10 7.25
N ALA A 41 -3.62 11.20 6.77
CA ALA A 41 -2.63 11.49 5.76
C ALA A 41 -2.63 10.39 4.70
N ALA A 42 -2.63 10.76 3.43
CA ALA A 42 -2.85 9.85 2.31
C ALA A 42 -2.03 10.22 1.09
N TYR A 43 -1.56 9.21 0.38
CA TYR A 43 -1.03 9.37 -0.97
C TYR A 43 -2.20 9.35 -1.98
N THR A 44 -2.28 10.40 -2.78
CA THR A 44 -3.45 10.69 -3.62
C THR A 44 -3.01 11.08 -5.03
N TYR A 45 -3.60 10.44 -6.04
CA TYR A 45 -3.46 10.87 -7.43
C TYR A 45 -4.22 12.18 -7.66
N ALA A 46 -3.66 13.06 -8.49
CA ALA A 46 -4.28 14.33 -8.83
C ALA A 46 -5.67 14.11 -9.44
N GLY A 47 -6.68 14.80 -8.92
CA GLY A 47 -8.07 14.68 -9.36
C GLY A 47 -8.85 13.51 -8.74
N GLN A 48 -8.23 12.68 -7.90
CA GLN A 48 -8.93 11.64 -7.13
C GLN A 48 -9.28 12.11 -5.72
N LEU A 49 -10.26 11.42 -5.11
CA LEU A 49 -10.51 11.53 -3.68
C LEU A 49 -9.35 10.86 -2.92
N SER A 50 -8.90 11.47 -1.82
CA SER A 50 -7.96 10.81 -0.92
C SER A 50 -8.62 9.56 -0.32
N SER A 51 -8.09 8.34 -0.48
CA SER A 51 -6.72 7.93 -0.83
C SER A 51 -6.61 7.09 -2.11
N GLY A 52 -5.47 7.18 -2.79
CA GLY A 52 -5.14 6.34 -3.94
C GLY A 52 -4.51 5.00 -3.54
N ALA A 53 -3.31 5.04 -2.96
CA ALA A 53 -2.44 3.88 -2.78
C ALA A 53 -2.30 3.41 -1.32
N PHE A 54 -2.04 4.35 -0.43
CA PHE A 54 -1.80 4.09 0.98
C PHE A 54 -2.11 5.33 1.81
N ALA A 55 -2.45 5.10 3.07
CA ALA A 55 -2.83 6.17 3.98
C ALA A 55 -2.78 5.69 5.43
N PHE A 56 -2.85 6.65 6.36
CA PHE A 56 -3.08 6.40 7.77
C PHE A 56 -3.88 7.51 8.43
N ASN A 57 -4.42 7.26 9.62
CA ASN A 57 -5.26 8.22 10.34
C ASN A 57 -4.77 8.55 11.76
N ALA A 58 -5.47 9.46 12.42
CA ALA A 58 -5.14 9.93 13.77
C ALA A 58 -5.20 8.83 14.84
N HIS A 59 -5.95 7.74 14.61
CA HIS A 59 -5.96 6.57 15.49
C HIS A 59 -4.77 5.63 15.27
N GLY A 60 -3.94 5.92 14.27
CA GLY A 60 -2.73 5.16 13.95
C GLY A 60 -3.00 3.98 13.02
N VAL A 61 -4.23 3.79 12.55
CA VAL A 61 -4.57 2.76 11.55
C VAL A 61 -3.99 3.17 10.21
N PHE A 62 -3.24 2.28 9.59
CA PHE A 62 -2.70 2.45 8.25
C PHE A 62 -3.15 1.34 7.32
N PHE A 63 -3.17 1.64 6.02
CA PHE A 63 -3.35 0.62 5.00
C PHE A 63 -2.58 0.94 3.72
N THR A 64 -2.34 -0.09 2.93
CA THR A 64 -1.96 -0.01 1.52
C THR A 64 -2.93 -0.82 0.68
N THR A 65 -3.02 -0.52 -0.61
CA THR A 65 -4.00 -1.11 -1.51
C THR A 65 -3.36 -1.61 -2.80
N ASN A 66 -3.83 -2.76 -3.28
CA ASN A 66 -3.48 -3.24 -4.62
C ASN A 66 -4.77 -3.39 -5.42
N ALA A 67 -4.78 -2.91 -6.66
CA ALA A 67 -5.88 -3.22 -7.57
C ALA A 67 -5.94 -4.74 -7.82
N LEU A 68 -7.16 -5.29 -7.81
CA LEU A 68 -7.42 -6.66 -8.24
C LEU A 68 -8.41 -6.61 -9.41
N PHE A 69 -8.35 -7.60 -10.29
CA PHE A 69 -9.03 -7.53 -11.58
C PHE A 69 -10.12 -8.60 -11.69
N PRO A 70 -11.23 -8.50 -10.93
CA PRO A 70 -12.37 -9.38 -11.15
C PRO A 70 -12.90 -9.18 -12.58
N THR A 71 -13.42 -10.26 -13.18
CA THR A 71 -13.97 -10.22 -14.53
C THR A 71 -15.27 -9.42 -14.59
N ALA A 72 -15.73 -9.10 -15.81
CA ALA A 72 -17.03 -8.46 -16.04
C ALA A 72 -18.22 -9.21 -15.44
N ALA A 73 -18.10 -10.53 -15.22
CA ALA A 73 -19.13 -11.33 -14.56
C ALA A 73 -19.22 -11.08 -13.05
N THR A 74 -18.19 -10.46 -12.44
CA THR A 74 -18.09 -10.22 -11.00
C THR A 74 -18.14 -8.74 -10.65
N ILE A 75 -17.71 -7.84 -11.54
CA ILE A 75 -17.81 -6.37 -11.36
C ILE A 75 -19.28 -5.92 -11.19
N ASP A 76 -19.53 -4.94 -10.32
CA ASP A 76 -20.87 -4.39 -10.03
C ASP A 76 -20.82 -2.86 -9.88
N THR A 77 -20.43 -2.15 -10.94
CA THR A 77 -20.28 -0.68 -10.91
C THR A 77 -21.58 0.09 -10.72
N ALA A 78 -22.74 -0.54 -10.96
CA ALA A 78 -24.05 0.10 -10.82
C ALA A 78 -24.48 0.24 -9.35
N ARG A 79 -24.05 -0.67 -8.48
CA ARG A 79 -24.48 -0.73 -7.06
C ARG A 79 -23.32 -0.69 -6.07
N GLY A 80 -22.12 -1.02 -6.51
CA GLY A 80 -20.94 -1.09 -5.66
C GLY A 80 -20.29 0.28 -5.46
N VAL A 81 -19.77 0.48 -4.25
CA VAL A 81 -19.04 1.69 -3.86
C VAL A 81 -17.69 1.69 -4.59
N PRO A 82 -17.29 2.82 -5.22
CA PRO A 82 -15.96 2.95 -5.80
C PRO A 82 -14.89 2.92 -4.70
N ARG A 83 -13.75 2.31 -5.02
CA ARG A 83 -12.65 2.07 -4.07
C ARG A 83 -12.27 3.30 -3.26
N ASP A 84 -12.08 4.46 -3.89
CA ASP A 84 -11.58 5.65 -3.20
C ASP A 84 -12.57 6.20 -2.16
N PHE A 85 -13.89 6.04 -2.38
CA PHE A 85 -14.91 6.38 -1.37
C PHE A 85 -14.85 5.43 -0.17
N LEU A 86 -14.66 4.13 -0.43
CA LEU A 86 -14.49 3.14 0.64
C LEU A 86 -13.18 3.37 1.40
N HIS A 87 -12.09 3.71 0.73
CA HIS A 87 -10.85 4.10 1.39
C HIS A 87 -11.06 5.29 2.34
N ARG A 88 -11.80 6.32 1.91
CA ARG A 88 -12.16 7.44 2.79
C ARG A 88 -12.99 6.99 4.00
N HIS A 89 -13.90 6.04 3.80
CA HIS A 89 -14.68 5.44 4.89
C HIS A 89 -13.79 4.64 5.86
N ILE A 90 -12.82 3.89 5.36
CA ILE A 90 -11.82 3.15 6.15
C ILE A 90 -10.90 4.10 6.93
N LEU A 91 -10.57 5.28 6.39
CA LEU A 91 -9.77 6.28 7.11
C LEU A 91 -10.47 6.85 8.35
N ALA A 92 -11.77 6.61 8.52
CA ALA A 92 -12.47 6.91 9.77
C ALA A 92 -12.44 5.77 10.79
N ALA A 93 -11.70 4.68 10.52
CA ALA A 93 -11.57 3.55 11.43
C ALA A 93 -10.80 3.92 12.72
N THR A 94 -11.22 3.32 13.82
CA THR A 94 -10.63 3.54 15.15
C THR A 94 -9.68 2.43 15.57
N SER A 95 -9.67 1.31 14.84
CA SER A 95 -8.81 0.16 15.05
C SER A 95 -8.64 -0.63 13.75
N VAL A 96 -7.73 -1.61 13.75
CA VAL A 96 -7.55 -2.56 12.63
C VAL A 96 -8.85 -3.34 12.38
N ASP A 97 -9.49 -3.84 13.43
CA ASP A 97 -10.76 -4.58 13.30
C ASP A 97 -11.89 -3.71 12.75
N ASP A 98 -11.98 -2.43 13.16
CA ASP A 98 -12.94 -1.47 12.61
C ASP A 98 -12.67 -1.22 11.12
N ALA A 99 -11.40 -1.08 10.71
CA ALA A 99 -11.03 -0.94 9.30
C ALA A 99 -11.47 -2.16 8.46
N VAL A 100 -11.22 -3.38 8.96
CA VAL A 100 -11.65 -4.63 8.31
C VAL A 100 -13.17 -4.72 8.26
N ALA A 101 -13.87 -4.34 9.33
CA ALA A 101 -15.33 -4.36 9.39
C ALA A 101 -15.95 -3.38 8.38
N ARG A 102 -15.40 -2.17 8.24
CA ARG A 102 -15.80 -1.18 7.24
C ARG A 102 -15.58 -1.67 5.81
N ALA A 103 -14.42 -2.29 5.58
CA ALA A 103 -14.07 -2.88 4.29
C ALA A 103 -15.07 -3.98 3.91
N CYS A 104 -15.23 -5.00 4.76
CA CYS A 104 -16.12 -6.13 4.46
C CYS A 104 -17.62 -5.82 4.60
N GLY A 105 -17.99 -4.77 5.32
CA GLY A 105 -19.37 -4.29 5.43
C GLY A 105 -19.85 -3.50 4.21
N THR A 106 -18.94 -3.18 3.29
CA THR A 106 -19.24 -2.35 2.11
C THR A 106 -19.23 -3.20 0.84
N ARG A 107 -20.30 -3.11 0.05
CA ARG A 107 -20.31 -3.68 -1.31
C ARG A 107 -19.44 -2.82 -2.22
N VAL A 108 -18.35 -3.38 -2.74
CA VAL A 108 -17.46 -2.71 -3.69
C VAL A 108 -17.92 -2.88 -5.13
N GLY A 109 -17.60 -1.92 -6.00
CA GLY A 109 -17.90 -2.02 -7.43
C GLY A 109 -16.90 -2.86 -8.23
N SER A 110 -15.64 -2.87 -7.80
CA SER A 110 -14.55 -3.69 -8.35
C SER A 110 -13.64 -4.16 -7.23
N GLY A 111 -12.71 -5.06 -7.56
CA GLY A 111 -11.86 -5.73 -6.60
C GLY A 111 -10.58 -4.97 -6.25
N PHE A 112 -10.11 -5.17 -5.03
CA PHE A 112 -8.82 -4.71 -4.54
C PHE A 112 -8.44 -5.48 -3.28
N SER A 113 -7.16 -5.49 -2.92
CA SER A 113 -6.71 -5.97 -1.60
C SER A 113 -6.26 -4.80 -0.75
N LEU A 114 -6.45 -4.92 0.57
CA LEU A 114 -5.88 -4.02 1.56
C LEU A 114 -4.89 -4.77 2.44
N ASN A 115 -3.70 -4.22 2.64
CA ASN A 115 -2.87 -4.59 3.78
C ASN A 115 -3.16 -3.57 4.89
N VAL A 116 -3.61 -4.01 6.06
CA VAL A 116 -4.06 -3.14 7.16
C VAL A 116 -3.27 -3.44 8.42
N GLY A 117 -2.84 -2.39 9.13
CA GLY A 117 -2.19 -2.48 10.43
C GLY A 117 -2.36 -1.19 11.24
N ALA A 118 -1.68 -1.09 12.38
CA ALA A 118 -1.68 0.13 13.17
C ALA A 118 -0.32 0.42 13.83
N PHE A 119 0.03 1.71 13.95
CA PHE A 119 1.28 2.15 14.60
C PHE A 119 1.36 1.82 16.10
N ASN A 120 0.22 1.62 16.75
CA ASN A 120 0.11 1.24 18.16
C ASN A 120 -0.27 -0.23 18.34
N GLY A 121 -0.18 -1.04 17.28
CA GLY A 121 -0.59 -2.44 17.27
C GLY A 121 0.44 -3.37 16.64
N THR A 122 0.22 -4.67 16.87
CA THR A 122 1.02 -5.75 16.29
C THR A 122 0.22 -6.59 15.29
N ASP A 123 -1.09 -6.40 15.25
CA ASP A 123 -1.96 -7.13 14.35
C ASP A 123 -1.91 -6.51 12.95
N ALA A 124 -1.77 -7.36 11.95
CA ALA A 124 -1.83 -7.01 10.54
C ALA A 124 -2.66 -8.04 9.78
N TYR A 125 -3.41 -7.55 8.80
CA TYR A 125 -4.24 -8.39 7.93
C TYR A 125 -4.05 -7.98 6.48
N ASN A 126 -4.09 -8.97 5.58
CA ASN A 126 -4.47 -8.73 4.20
C ASN A 126 -5.96 -9.02 4.03
N VAL A 127 -6.69 -8.14 3.37
CA VAL A 127 -8.13 -8.26 3.11
C VAL A 127 -8.34 -8.19 1.61
N GLU A 128 -8.93 -9.21 1.01
CA GLU A 128 -9.29 -9.19 -0.42
C GLU A 128 -10.78 -8.91 -0.56
N LEU A 129 -11.10 -7.91 -1.38
CA LEU A 129 -12.46 -7.49 -1.65
C LEU A 129 -12.80 -7.73 -3.12
N SER A 130 -14.03 -8.20 -3.33
CA SER A 130 -14.71 -8.22 -4.61
C SER A 130 -16.19 -7.88 -4.39
N PRO A 131 -16.98 -7.59 -5.44
CA PRO A 131 -18.41 -7.32 -5.26
C PRO A 131 -19.22 -8.48 -4.68
N THR A 132 -18.66 -9.70 -4.67
CA THR A 132 -19.32 -10.93 -4.20
C THR A 132 -18.74 -11.47 -2.90
N THR A 133 -17.50 -11.13 -2.54
CA THR A 133 -16.80 -11.71 -1.38
C THR A 133 -15.87 -10.70 -0.72
N CYS A 134 -15.69 -10.86 0.60
CA CYS A 134 -14.63 -10.21 1.38
C CYS A 134 -13.96 -11.27 2.24
N THR A 135 -12.67 -11.50 2.05
CA THR A 135 -11.88 -12.48 2.81
C THR A 135 -10.76 -11.75 3.55
N LYS A 136 -10.40 -12.25 4.73
CA LYS A 136 -9.29 -11.70 5.52
C LYS A 136 -8.31 -12.80 5.89
N GLN A 137 -7.03 -12.47 5.81
CA GLN A 137 -5.92 -13.33 6.20
C GLN A 137 -5.05 -12.60 7.22
N ALA A 138 -4.87 -13.20 8.39
CA ALA A 138 -3.94 -12.69 9.40
C ALA A 138 -2.49 -12.84 8.91
N VAL A 139 -1.70 -11.79 9.06
CA VAL A 139 -0.28 -11.76 8.68
C VAL A 139 0.55 -12.06 9.92
N THR A 140 0.90 -13.33 10.12
CA THR A 140 1.68 -13.82 11.28
C THR A 140 3.15 -14.08 10.96
N ALA A 141 3.53 -13.96 9.69
CA ALA A 141 4.87 -14.09 9.14
C ALA A 141 5.03 -13.17 7.92
N ALA A 142 6.22 -13.12 7.32
CA ALA A 142 6.42 -12.37 6.08
C ALA A 142 5.39 -12.78 5.02
N TYR A 143 4.77 -11.77 4.41
CA TYR A 143 3.67 -11.93 3.48
C TYR A 143 3.84 -10.93 2.33
N VAL A 144 3.64 -11.39 1.10
CA VAL A 144 3.76 -10.57 -0.10
C VAL A 144 2.50 -10.73 -0.94
N HIS A 145 1.94 -9.60 -1.35
CA HIS A 145 0.74 -9.53 -2.15
C HIS A 145 0.95 -8.60 -3.35
N ALA A 146 0.49 -9.04 -4.52
CA ALA A 146 0.58 -8.30 -5.78
C ALA A 146 -0.84 -8.04 -6.32
N ASN A 147 -1.06 -8.02 -7.63
CA ASN A 147 -2.37 -7.66 -8.20
C ASN A 147 -3.24 -8.88 -8.59
N ASN A 148 -3.06 -10.01 -7.89
CA ASN A 148 -3.86 -11.22 -8.06
C ASN A 148 -4.46 -11.65 -6.71
N TYR A 149 -5.68 -12.20 -6.73
CA TYR A 149 -6.27 -12.82 -5.55
C TYR A 149 -5.44 -14.04 -5.12
N GLN A 150 -5.15 -14.13 -3.83
CA GLN A 150 -4.36 -15.19 -3.20
C GLN A 150 -5.20 -16.04 -2.24
N HIS A 151 -6.18 -15.45 -1.55
CA HIS A 151 -7.02 -16.16 -0.56
C HIS A 151 -8.53 -16.03 -0.82
N SER A 152 -8.90 -15.68 -2.06
CA SER A 152 -10.28 -15.65 -2.56
C SER A 152 -10.49 -16.58 -3.78
N PRO A 153 -10.33 -17.90 -3.64
CA PRO A 153 -10.28 -18.85 -4.76
C PRO A 153 -11.57 -18.98 -5.60
N GLY A 154 -12.67 -18.32 -5.21
CA GLY A 154 -13.95 -18.32 -5.94
C GLY A 154 -14.20 -17.08 -6.80
N VAL A 155 -13.31 -16.10 -6.79
CA VAL A 155 -13.50 -14.85 -7.54
C VAL A 155 -12.97 -15.00 -8.96
N ALA A 156 -13.87 -15.01 -9.94
CA ALA A 156 -13.49 -14.99 -11.34
C ALA A 156 -12.72 -13.70 -11.66
N SER A 157 -11.44 -13.82 -11.99
CA SER A 157 -10.53 -12.69 -12.21
C SER A 157 -9.61 -12.90 -13.42
N TYR A 158 -9.15 -11.79 -14.00
CA TYR A 158 -8.04 -11.81 -14.95
C TYR A 158 -6.74 -11.98 -14.17
N ASN A 159 -5.87 -12.86 -14.66
CA ASN A 159 -4.54 -13.03 -14.09
C ASN A 159 -3.61 -11.95 -14.65
N ASP A 160 -3.10 -11.08 -13.79
CA ASP A 160 -2.10 -10.10 -14.18
C ASP A 160 -0.71 -10.78 -14.29
N THR A 161 -0.13 -10.76 -15.49
CA THR A 161 1.16 -11.42 -15.79
C THR A 161 2.28 -10.85 -14.91
N SER A 162 2.36 -9.53 -14.78
CA SER A 162 3.37 -8.87 -13.94
C SER A 162 3.22 -9.30 -12.48
N ALA A 163 2.01 -9.29 -11.92
CA ALA A 163 1.74 -9.72 -10.56
C ALA A 163 2.10 -11.19 -10.32
N TRP A 164 1.85 -12.07 -11.28
CA TRP A 164 2.27 -13.46 -11.17
C TRP A 164 3.80 -13.55 -11.09
N HIS A 165 4.52 -12.90 -12.00
CA HIS A 165 5.98 -12.88 -12.01
C HIS A 165 6.56 -12.28 -10.72
N ARG A 166 6.05 -11.12 -10.27
CA ARG A 166 6.49 -10.46 -9.03
C ARG A 166 6.24 -11.33 -7.79
N THR A 167 5.11 -12.05 -7.74
CA THR A 167 4.82 -13.00 -6.65
C THR A 167 5.81 -14.16 -6.65
N GLN A 168 6.10 -14.76 -7.81
CA GLN A 168 7.10 -15.83 -7.93
C GLN A 168 8.50 -15.34 -7.58
N ARG A 169 8.86 -14.13 -8.03
CA ARG A 169 10.16 -13.52 -7.75
C ARG A 169 10.34 -13.26 -6.26
N ALA A 170 9.33 -12.69 -5.60
CA ALA A 170 9.38 -12.45 -4.16
C ALA A 170 9.56 -13.76 -3.35
N ALA A 171 8.97 -14.86 -3.79
CA ALA A 171 9.14 -16.18 -3.16
C ALA A 171 10.56 -16.76 -3.29
N GLN A 172 11.36 -16.29 -4.26
CA GLN A 172 12.76 -16.69 -4.44
C GLN A 172 13.73 -15.85 -3.61
N LEU A 173 13.29 -14.70 -3.09
CA LEU A 173 14.11 -13.79 -2.30
C LEU A 173 14.16 -14.22 -0.83
N PRO A 174 15.21 -13.83 -0.09
CA PRO A 174 15.29 -14.10 1.35
C PRO A 174 14.07 -13.55 2.09
N THR A 175 13.54 -14.33 3.04
CA THR A 175 12.43 -13.88 3.89
C THR A 175 12.81 -12.60 4.64
N PRO A 176 12.04 -11.50 4.51
CA PRO A 176 12.35 -10.23 5.15
C PRO A 176 12.18 -10.36 6.66
N ARG A 177 13.15 -9.82 7.42
CA ARG A 177 13.14 -9.83 8.90
C ARG A 177 13.29 -8.44 9.51
N ASP A 178 13.62 -7.46 8.68
CA ASP A 178 13.90 -6.08 9.03
C ASP A 178 13.62 -5.20 7.80
N VAL A 179 13.86 -3.89 7.96
CA VAL A 179 13.68 -2.89 6.90
C VAL A 179 14.52 -3.20 5.66
N GLN A 180 15.76 -3.67 5.83
CA GLN A 180 16.64 -3.99 4.70
C GLN A 180 16.12 -5.19 3.92
N GLY A 181 15.56 -6.20 4.60
CA GLY A 181 14.87 -7.32 3.97
C GLY A 181 13.66 -6.87 3.17
N VAL A 182 12.86 -5.92 3.68
CA VAL A 182 11.74 -5.33 2.94
C VAL A 182 12.25 -4.61 1.67
N PHE A 183 13.32 -3.82 1.77
CA PHE A 183 13.91 -3.14 0.61
C PHE A 183 14.54 -4.11 -0.39
N THR A 184 15.11 -5.22 0.07
CA THR A 184 15.61 -6.29 -0.80
C THR A 184 14.51 -6.84 -1.70
N ILE A 185 13.27 -6.92 -1.22
CA ILE A 185 12.13 -7.32 -2.04
C ILE A 185 11.66 -6.16 -2.91
N LEU A 186 11.34 -5.02 -2.31
CA LEU A 186 10.69 -3.91 -3.03
C LEU A 186 11.60 -3.24 -4.07
N GLY A 187 12.92 -3.31 -3.89
CA GLY A 187 13.89 -2.81 -4.85
C GLY A 187 14.35 -3.84 -5.88
N ASP A 188 13.85 -5.08 -5.85
CA ASP A 188 14.33 -6.14 -6.73
C ASP A 188 13.92 -5.92 -8.19
N GLN A 189 14.92 -6.01 -9.07
CA GLN A 189 14.77 -5.99 -10.53
C GLN A 189 15.40 -7.24 -11.17
N GLY A 190 15.39 -8.36 -10.44
CA GLY A 190 16.04 -9.60 -10.88
C GLY A 190 15.32 -10.28 -12.03
N ASP A 191 13.99 -10.18 -12.09
CA ASP A 191 13.22 -10.45 -13.30
C ASP A 191 13.20 -9.18 -14.14
N ARG A 192 13.97 -9.16 -15.24
CA ARG A 192 14.08 -7.97 -16.10
C ARG A 192 12.85 -7.72 -16.96
N ALA A 193 12.00 -8.72 -17.16
CA ALA A 193 10.79 -8.56 -17.96
C ALA A 193 9.62 -8.05 -17.12
N TRP A 194 9.57 -8.44 -15.83
CA TRP A 194 8.50 -8.09 -14.89
C TRP A 194 9.06 -7.87 -13.48
N PRO A 195 9.89 -6.83 -13.27
CA PRO A 195 10.55 -6.59 -12.00
C PRO A 195 9.58 -6.21 -10.87
N ILE A 196 9.97 -6.41 -9.61
CA ILE A 196 9.18 -5.93 -8.45
C ILE A 196 9.26 -4.41 -8.34
N TYR A 197 10.46 -3.86 -8.54
CA TYR A 197 10.64 -2.42 -8.75
C TYR A 197 10.51 -2.10 -10.24
N ARG A 198 9.34 -1.63 -10.65
CA ARG A 198 8.99 -1.44 -12.06
C ARG A 198 9.67 -0.20 -12.63
N ASP A 199 10.25 -0.33 -13.82
CA ASP A 199 11.08 0.69 -14.45
C ASP A 199 10.62 1.05 -15.87
N HIS A 200 9.40 0.67 -16.27
CA HIS A 200 8.82 0.96 -17.59
C HIS A 200 9.62 0.40 -18.77
N THR A 201 10.36 -0.69 -18.54
CA THR A 201 11.07 -1.43 -19.60
C THR A 201 10.18 -2.52 -20.20
N PRO A 202 9.96 -2.53 -21.54
CA PRO A 202 9.18 -3.57 -22.20
C PRO A 202 9.69 -4.99 -21.86
N PRO A 203 8.79 -5.97 -21.65
CA PRO A 203 7.36 -5.93 -21.93
C PRO A 203 6.50 -5.26 -20.85
N ASP A 204 7.08 -4.83 -19.72
CA ASP A 204 6.36 -4.13 -18.66
C ASP A 204 6.22 -2.63 -18.99
N ASP A 205 4.99 -2.12 -18.94
CA ASP A 205 4.64 -0.72 -19.18
C ASP A 205 4.31 0.05 -17.90
N GLY A 206 4.51 -0.55 -16.72
CA GLY A 206 4.37 0.12 -15.44
C GLY A 206 5.69 0.67 -14.91
N ILE A 207 5.57 1.66 -14.04
CA ILE A 207 6.69 2.25 -13.29
C ILE A 207 6.32 2.33 -11.81
N THR A 208 7.27 2.00 -10.93
CA THR A 208 7.14 2.28 -9.50
C THR A 208 7.36 3.78 -9.28
N ILE A 209 6.26 4.48 -8.97
CA ILE A 209 6.25 5.94 -8.82
C ILE A 209 6.64 6.38 -7.41
N ILE A 210 6.44 5.53 -6.40
CA ILE A 210 6.86 5.76 -5.02
C ILE A 210 6.94 4.44 -4.26
N THR A 211 7.85 4.37 -3.30
CA THR A 211 7.86 3.30 -2.29
C THR A 211 7.55 3.87 -0.91
N ALA A 212 6.61 3.24 -0.19
CA ALA A 212 6.24 3.57 1.17
C ALA A 212 6.71 2.48 2.14
N LEU A 213 7.16 2.89 3.33
CA LEU A 213 7.47 2.00 4.44
C LEU A 213 6.77 2.48 5.71
N PHE A 214 5.82 1.69 6.19
CA PHE A 214 5.25 1.82 7.52
C PHE A 214 6.05 0.97 8.50
N ASP A 215 6.45 1.57 9.61
CA ASP A 215 7.11 0.91 10.73
C ASP A 215 6.34 1.22 12.02
N SER A 216 5.69 0.21 12.61
CA SER A 216 4.91 0.41 13.84
C SER A 216 5.78 0.53 15.10
N ALA A 217 7.00 0.00 15.09
CA ALA A 217 7.93 0.19 16.21
C ALA A 217 8.46 1.63 16.23
N ALA A 218 8.82 2.18 15.07
CA ALA A 218 9.23 3.58 14.93
C ALA A 218 8.04 4.57 14.87
N ARG A 219 6.82 4.07 14.60
CA ARG A 219 5.60 4.86 14.38
C ARG A 219 5.71 5.82 13.20
N THR A 220 6.38 5.38 12.15
CA THR A 220 6.69 6.23 10.99
C THR A 220 6.12 5.67 9.70
N LEU A 221 5.66 6.56 8.82
CA LEU A 221 5.62 6.33 7.39
C LEU A 221 6.82 7.04 6.74
N THR A 222 7.68 6.29 6.06
CA THR A 222 8.80 6.84 5.28
C THR A 222 8.55 6.63 3.79
N LEU A 223 8.81 7.66 2.99
CA LEU A 223 8.59 7.66 1.54
C LEU A 223 9.90 7.77 0.76
N TYR A 224 10.03 6.94 -0.27
CA TYR A 224 11.18 6.85 -1.14
C TYR A 224 10.75 7.17 -2.57
N PRO A 225 11.37 8.17 -3.23
CA PRO A 225 10.96 8.59 -4.56
C PRO A 225 11.52 7.66 -5.65
N ASN A 226 12.56 6.89 -5.29
CA ASN A 226 13.39 6.06 -6.16
C ASN A 226 13.58 4.68 -5.52
N ASN A 227 14.35 3.81 -6.15
CA ASN A 227 14.56 2.44 -5.68
C ASN A 227 15.10 2.46 -4.23
N PRO A 228 14.38 1.85 -3.27
CA PRO A 228 14.75 1.93 -1.85
C PRO A 228 16.08 1.22 -1.54
N LEU A 229 16.61 0.40 -2.44
CA LEU A 229 17.94 -0.21 -2.29
C LEU A 229 19.09 0.77 -2.54
N SER A 230 18.87 1.80 -3.35
CA SER A 230 19.93 2.67 -3.86
C SER A 230 19.66 4.15 -3.60
N SER A 231 18.56 4.51 -2.94
CA SER A 231 18.16 5.90 -2.75
C SER A 231 17.67 6.18 -1.34
N PRO A 232 18.04 7.34 -0.77
CA PRO A 232 17.53 7.76 0.53
C PRO A 232 16.03 8.10 0.45
N PRO A 233 15.33 8.12 1.59
CA PRO A 233 13.96 8.62 1.64
C PRO A 233 13.93 10.13 1.38
N PHE A 234 12.82 10.63 0.83
CA PHE A 234 12.62 12.07 0.63
C PHE A 234 11.73 12.71 1.71
N ALA A 235 10.91 11.90 2.40
CA ALA A 235 10.01 12.36 3.46
C ALA A 235 9.77 11.26 4.50
N SER A 236 9.53 11.68 5.75
CA SER A 236 9.11 10.81 6.85
C SER A 236 8.06 11.51 7.70
N PHE A 237 7.02 10.78 8.08
CA PHE A 237 5.91 11.26 8.90
C PHE A 237 5.79 10.39 10.14
N THR A 238 5.81 11.01 11.32
CA THR A 238 5.72 10.31 12.60
C THR A 238 4.31 10.43 13.16
N TRP A 239 3.68 9.32 13.50
CA TRP A 239 2.41 9.31 14.22
C TRP A 239 2.66 9.44 15.75
N PRO A 240 1.88 10.23 16.51
CA PRO A 240 0.70 11.00 16.08
C PRO A 240 1.00 12.42 15.55
N ASP A 241 2.26 12.84 15.52
CA ASP A 241 2.68 14.22 15.22
C ASP A 241 2.82 14.55 13.72
N TYR A 242 2.12 13.81 12.85
CA TYR A 242 2.25 13.89 11.39
C TYR A 242 1.61 15.16 10.79
N LEU A 243 0.87 15.92 11.59
CA LEU A 243 0.26 17.20 11.19
C LEU A 243 1.29 18.32 11.12
N THR A 244 2.42 18.20 11.84
CA THR A 244 3.51 19.16 11.81
C THR A 244 4.62 18.63 10.93
N VAL A 245 4.65 19.03 9.66
CA VAL A 245 5.77 18.68 8.76
C VAL A 245 6.94 19.62 9.07
N ALA A 246 8.01 19.09 9.67
CA ALA A 246 9.17 19.88 10.10
C ALA A 246 10.04 20.39 8.94
N ASP A 247 9.95 19.78 7.75
CA ASP A 247 10.76 20.13 6.57
C ASP A 247 9.86 20.17 5.32
N PRO A 248 9.79 21.27 4.54
CA PRO A 248 9.02 21.29 3.31
C PRO A 248 9.40 20.13 2.40
N LEU A 249 8.39 19.40 1.91
CA LEU A 249 8.57 18.34 0.92
C LEU A 249 9.41 18.89 -0.24
N ARG A 250 10.62 18.34 -0.41
CA ARG A 250 11.48 18.73 -1.53
C ARG A 250 10.79 18.30 -2.83
N PRO A 251 10.80 19.15 -3.88
CA PRO A 251 10.24 18.76 -5.16
C PRO A 251 10.86 17.45 -5.64
N HIS A 252 10.01 16.56 -6.14
CA HIS A 252 10.37 15.31 -6.75
C HIS A 252 11.27 15.58 -7.97
N ALA A 253 12.57 15.29 -7.88
CA ALA A 253 13.48 15.34 -9.01
C ALA A 253 14.08 13.95 -9.19
N ARG A 254 13.39 13.08 -9.95
CA ARG A 254 14.14 12.15 -10.81
C ARG A 254 14.63 12.97 -11.97
N GLU A 255 15.93 12.95 -12.21
CA GLU A 255 16.46 13.60 -13.41
C GLU A 255 16.00 12.81 -14.63
N ALA A 256 15.87 13.47 -15.79
CA ALA A 256 15.41 12.81 -17.01
C ALA A 256 16.31 11.64 -17.49
N GLY A 257 17.45 11.41 -16.83
CA GLY A 257 18.34 10.25 -17.05
C GLY A 257 18.09 9.05 -16.13
N ASP A 258 17.15 9.14 -15.19
CA ASP A 258 16.76 8.05 -14.26
C ASP A 258 15.53 7.26 -14.77
N LEU A 259 15.06 7.53 -15.98
CA LEU A 259 13.96 6.87 -16.69
C LEU A 259 14.48 6.11 -17.91
#